data_AF-S9VKR5-F1
#
_entry.id   AF-S9VKR5-F1
#
_cell.length_a   1.000
_cell.length_b   1.000
_cell.length_c   1.000
_cell.angle_alpha   90.00
_cell.angle_beta   90.00
_cell.angle_gamma   90.00
#
_symmetry.space_group_name_H-M   'P 1'
#
loop_
_entity.id
_entity.type
_entity.pdbx_description
1 polymer ?
#
loop_
_entity_poly.entity_id
_entity_poly.type
_entity_poly.pdbx_seq_one_letter_code
_entity_poly.pdbx_strand_id
1 'polypeptide(L)'
;MGLSSFLRQNICLIGICILAYAVFDAVSNRELLQGGAHDDSEELPNVPHPSLFVAYLRTSIVALVGMLLTTFGFVLRSNFQKARLVDFNKHARYDQFVKTKVNFAHFNHRGSVGRTLNHVSGDAKGSDEKKKA
;
A
#
# COMPACT_ATOMS: atom_id res chain seq x y z
N MET A 1 15.87 7.00 2.57
CA MET A 1 15.16 6.05 1.66
C MET A 1 15.78 6.20 0.28
N GLY A 2 16.35 5.14 -0.30
CA GLY A 2 17.09 5.23 -1.56
C GLY A 2 16.18 5.37 -2.78
N LEU A 3 16.62 6.11 -3.79
CA LEU A 3 15.94 6.33 -5.08
C LEU A 3 15.41 5.03 -5.71
N SER A 4 16.13 3.92 -5.53
CA SER A 4 15.75 2.58 -6.03
C SER A 4 14.52 1.97 -5.33
N SER A 5 14.20 2.38 -4.10
CA SER A 5 13.00 1.92 -3.38
C SER A 5 11.75 2.68 -3.82
N PHE A 6 11.89 4.00 -4.03
CA PHE A 6 10.83 4.86 -4.53
C PHE A 6 10.42 4.48 -5.96
N LEU A 7 11.40 4.26 -6.85
CA LEU A 7 11.11 3.81 -8.22
C LEU A 7 10.37 2.47 -8.23
N ARG A 8 10.82 1.49 -7.43
CA ARG A 8 10.16 0.17 -7.34
C ARG A 8 8.69 0.25 -6.88
N GLN A 9 8.38 1.16 -5.96
CA GLN A 9 6.99 1.35 -5.50
C GLN A 9 6.11 2.06 -6.54
N ASN A 10 6.69 2.95 -7.35
CA ASN A 10 5.93 3.81 -8.24
C ASN A 10 5.89 3.35 -9.71
N ILE A 11 6.74 2.41 -10.14
CA ILE A 11 6.72 1.88 -11.53
C ILE A 11 5.32 1.37 -11.94
N CYS A 12 4.60 0.72 -11.03
CA CYS A 12 3.23 0.26 -11.29
C CYS A 12 2.28 1.45 -11.55
N LEU A 13 2.36 2.50 -10.73
CA LEU A 13 1.54 3.71 -10.90
C LEU A 13 1.89 4.45 -12.19
N ILE A 14 3.18 4.55 -12.52
CA ILE A 14 3.64 5.14 -13.78
C ILE A 14 3.08 4.35 -14.97
N GLY A 15 3.11 3.02 -14.92
CA GLY A 15 2.52 2.16 -15.95
C GLY A 15 1.01 2.38 -16.13
N ILE A 16 0.26 2.53 -15.02
CA ILE A 16 -1.17 2.83 -15.04
C ILE A 16 -1.44 4.21 -15.68
N CYS A 17 -0.65 5.23 -15.35
CA CYS A 17 -0.78 6.54 -15.97
C CYS A 17 -0.52 6.50 -17.48
N ILE A 18 0.47 5.73 -17.93
CA ILE A 18 0.76 5.55 -19.36
C ILE A 18 -0.40 4.83 -20.06
N LEU A 19 -1.00 3.81 -19.42
CA LEU A 19 -2.19 3.14 -19.96
C LEU A 19 -3.38 4.10 -20.07
N ALA A 20 -3.64 4.92 -19.05
CA ALA A 20 -4.69 5.92 -19.11
C ALA A 20 -4.48 6.92 -20.25
N TYR A 21 -3.24 7.36 -20.46
CA TYR A 21 -2.87 8.20 -21.60
C TYR A 21 -3.12 7.48 -22.95
N ALA A 22 -2.77 6.20 -23.08
CA ALA A 22 -3.02 5.44 -24.30
C ALA A 22 -4.51 5.30 -24.59
N VAL A 23 -5.36 5.13 -23.57
CA VAL A 23 -6.82 5.09 -23.70
C VAL A 23 -7.34 6.44 -24.17
N PHE A 24 -6.88 7.54 -23.58
CA PHE A 24 -7.25 8.88 -24.00
C PHE A 24 -6.88 9.16 -25.47
N ASP A 25 -5.66 8.78 -25.87
CA ASP A 25 -5.18 8.91 -27.26
C ASP A 25 -6.02 8.06 -28.23
N ALA A 26 -6.40 6.84 -27.83
CA ALA A 26 -7.27 5.97 -28.62
C ALA A 26 -8.68 6.55 -28.81
N VAL A 27 -9.27 7.10 -27.74
CA VAL A 27 -10.59 7.74 -27.79
C VAL A 27 -10.56 8.98 -28.67
N SER A 28 -9.54 9.84 -28.51
CA SER A 28 -9.38 11.04 -29.33
C SER A 28 -9.24 10.70 -30.82
N ASN A 29 -8.43 9.68 -31.15
CA ASN A 29 -8.28 9.22 -32.54
C ASN A 29 -9.60 8.63 -33.09
N ARG A 30 -10.38 7.95 -32.25
CA ARG A 30 -11.71 7.45 -32.64
C ARG A 30 -12.68 8.59 -32.93
N GLU A 31 -12.73 9.61 -32.09
CA GLU A 31 -13.61 10.77 -32.31
C GLU A 31 -13.25 11.51 -33.60
N LEU A 32 -11.96 11.71 -33.88
CA LEU A 32 -11.48 12.29 -35.14
C LEU A 32 -11.90 11.46 -36.37
N LEU A 33 -11.79 10.14 -36.27
CA LEU A 33 -12.22 9.21 -37.32
C LEU A 33 -13.72 9.20 -37.56
N GLN A 34 -14.51 9.34 -36.50
CA GLN A 34 -15.97 9.35 -36.57
C GLN A 34 -16.49 10.70 -37.05
N GLY A 35 -15.89 11.81 -36.61
CA GLY A 35 -16.23 13.16 -37.06
C GLY A 35 -15.95 13.35 -38.55
N GLY A 36 -14.79 12.88 -39.05
CA GLY A 36 -14.46 12.96 -40.48
C GLY A 36 -15.28 12.06 -41.39
N ALA A 37 -16.04 11.10 -40.85
CA ALA A 37 -16.90 10.19 -41.62
C ALA A 37 -18.40 10.58 -41.59
N HIS A 38 -18.78 11.61 -40.81
CA HIS A 38 -20.14 12.15 -40.77
C HIS A 38 -20.28 13.51 -41.44
N ASP A 39 -19.17 14.18 -41.77
CA ASP A 39 -19.14 15.52 -42.35
C ASP A 39 -18.58 15.46 -43.78
N ASP A 40 -19.34 14.88 -44.71
CA ASP A 40 -19.04 14.87 -46.15
C ASP A 40 -19.17 16.28 -46.79
N SER A 41 -19.39 17.33 -46.01
CA SER A 41 -19.83 18.65 -46.51
C SER A 41 -18.93 19.86 -46.25
N GLU A 42 -17.91 19.83 -45.39
CA GLU A 42 -17.02 21.00 -45.25
C GLU A 42 -15.56 20.59 -45.13
N GLU A 43 -14.73 21.29 -45.91
CA GLU A 43 -13.27 21.17 -45.96
C GLU A 43 -12.68 21.15 -44.54
N LEU A 44 -12.40 19.96 -44.01
CA LEU A 44 -11.69 19.85 -42.75
C LEU A 44 -10.33 20.57 -42.90
N PRO A 45 -9.93 21.40 -41.92
CA PRO A 45 -8.65 22.06 -41.95
C PRO A 45 -7.57 20.97 -42.10
N ASN A 46 -6.69 21.20 -43.07
CA ASN A 46 -5.62 20.32 -43.53
C ASN A 46 -4.54 20.15 -42.45
N VAL A 47 -4.94 19.67 -41.26
CA VAL A 47 -4.03 19.25 -40.21
C VAL A 47 -3.38 17.97 -40.72
N PRO A 48 -2.04 17.90 -40.77
CA PRO A 48 -1.37 16.69 -41.22
C PRO A 48 -1.63 15.59 -40.19
N HIS A 49 -2.73 14.86 -40.38
CA HIS A 49 -3.03 13.69 -39.61
C HIS A 49 -1.98 12.63 -39.99
N PRO A 50 -1.21 12.10 -39.02
CA PRO A 50 -0.41 10.93 -39.30
C PRO A 50 -1.34 9.87 -39.90
N SER A 51 -0.86 9.12 -40.90
CA SER A 51 -1.68 8.08 -41.51
C SER A 51 -2.29 7.23 -40.40
N LEU A 52 -3.55 6.79 -40.56
CA LEU A 52 -4.28 6.05 -39.52
C LEU A 52 -3.47 4.86 -38.98
N PHE A 53 -2.66 4.26 -39.85
CA PHE A 53 -1.68 3.24 -39.52
C PHE A 53 -0.63 3.70 -38.51
N VAL A 54 -0.05 4.90 -38.68
CA VAL A 54 0.91 5.49 -37.75
C VAL A 54 0.27 5.83 -36.41
N ALA A 55 -0.94 6.39 -36.41
CA ALA A 55 -1.69 6.66 -35.18
C ALA A 55 -1.95 5.36 -34.41
N TYR A 56 -2.45 4.33 -35.11
CA TYR A 56 -2.68 3.01 -34.53
C TYR A 56 -1.40 2.38 -33.96
N LEU A 57 -0.30 2.39 -34.72
CA LEU A 57 0.98 1.85 -34.25
C LEU A 57 1.49 2.59 -33.02
N ARG A 58 1.43 3.93 -33.01
CA ARG A 58 1.84 4.74 -31.86
C ARG A 58 1.04 4.38 -30.62
N THR A 59 -0.29 4.39 -30.70
CA THR A 59 -1.16 4.06 -29.56
C THR A 59 -0.92 2.62 -29.08
N SER A 60 -0.73 1.68 -30.01
CA SER A 60 -0.43 0.27 -29.70
C SER A 60 0.88 0.10 -28.95
N ILE A 61 1.95 0.78 -29.39
CA ILE A 61 3.26 0.74 -28.75
C ILE A 61 3.19 1.33 -27.33
N VAL A 62 2.52 2.47 -27.17
CA VAL A 62 2.36 3.12 -25.87
C VAL A 62 1.56 2.24 -24.90
N ALA A 63 0.48 1.60 -25.37
CA ALA A 63 -0.30 0.67 -24.58
C ALA A 63 0.52 -0.56 -24.14
N LEU A 64 1.31 -1.13 -25.05
CA LEU A 64 2.20 -2.26 -24.75
C LEU A 64 3.24 -1.88 -23.69
N VAL A 65 3.89 -0.72 -23.82
CA VAL A 65 4.87 -0.24 -22.83
C VAL A 65 4.22 -0.02 -21.47
N GLY A 66 3.04 0.61 -21.42
CA GLY A 66 2.28 0.82 -20.18
C GLY A 66 1.90 -0.50 -19.50
N MET A 67 1.46 -1.50 -20.28
CA MET A 67 1.11 -2.83 -19.80
C MET A 67 2.32 -3.57 -19.21
N LEU A 68 3.45 -3.55 -19.92
CA LEU A 68 4.69 -4.18 -19.46
C LEU A 68 5.20 -3.55 -18.16
N LEU A 69 5.22 -2.22 -18.08
CA LEU A 69 5.62 -1.51 -16.86
C LEU A 69 4.69 -1.79 -15.68
N THR A 70 3.39 -1.82 -15.91
CA THR A 70 2.40 -2.13 -14.87
C THR A 70 2.59 -3.54 -14.34
N THR A 71 2.70 -4.52 -15.23
CA THR A 71 2.92 -5.93 -14.87
C THR A 71 4.22 -6.12 -14.11
N PHE A 72 5.31 -5.55 -14.63
CA PHE A 72 6.62 -5.63 -14.00
C PHE A 72 6.64 -4.96 -12.62
N GLY A 73 6.07 -3.76 -12.50
CA GLY A 73 5.93 -3.05 -11.22
C GLY A 73 5.07 -3.81 -10.21
N PHE A 74 3.99 -4.44 -10.67
CA PHE A 74 3.13 -5.26 -9.82
C PHE A 74 3.88 -6.49 -9.27
N VAL A 75 4.58 -7.22 -10.14
CA VAL A 75 5.38 -8.38 -9.74
C VAL A 75 6.50 -7.98 -8.77
N LEU A 76 7.16 -6.85 -8.99
CA LEU A 76 8.19 -6.34 -8.06
C LEU A 76 7.63 -5.93 -6.69
N ARG A 77 6.35 -5.53 -6.61
CA ARG A 77 5.68 -5.18 -5.35
C ARG A 77 5.23 -6.42 -4.57
N SER A 78 5.03 -7.55 -5.24
CA SER A 78 4.65 -8.81 -4.61
C SER A 78 5.77 -9.32 -3.71
N ASN A 79 5.63 -9.11 -2.40
CA ASN A 79 6.47 -9.78 -1.42
C ASN A 79 5.98 -11.21 -1.24
N PHE A 80 6.70 -12.17 -1.80
CA PHE A 80 6.49 -13.58 -1.46
C PHE A 80 6.88 -13.79 0.00
N GLN A 81 5.87 -13.96 0.87
CA GLN A 81 6.12 -14.40 2.23
C GLN A 81 6.55 -15.86 2.20
N LYS A 82 7.67 -16.18 2.86
CA LYS A 82 8.16 -17.56 2.96
C LYS A 82 7.14 -18.39 3.74
N ALA A 83 6.61 -19.44 3.12
CA ALA A 83 5.62 -20.34 3.71
C ALA A 83 6.24 -21.33 4.73
N ARG A 84 7.24 -20.93 5.52
CA ARG A 84 7.82 -21.78 6.56
C ARG A 84 7.16 -21.47 7.89
N LEU A 85 6.31 -22.39 8.38
CA LEU A 85 5.72 -22.32 9.72
C LEU A 85 6.78 -22.12 10.83
N VAL A 86 7.98 -22.66 10.61
CA VAL A 86 9.11 -22.55 11.53
C VAL A 86 9.57 -21.09 11.71
N ASP A 87 9.47 -20.24 10.69
CA ASP A 87 9.88 -18.84 10.79
C ASP A 87 8.87 -18.01 11.61
N PHE A 88 7.58 -18.36 11.54
CA PHE A 88 6.53 -17.79 12.41
C PHE A 88 6.73 -18.17 13.88
N ASN A 89 7.15 -19.42 14.14
CA ASN A 89 7.31 -19.92 15.50
C ASN A 89 8.67 -19.60 16.14
N LYS A 90 9.68 -19.17 15.36
CA LYS A 90 11.03 -18.88 15.88
C LYS A 90 11.05 -17.74 16.90
N HIS A 91 10.12 -16.81 16.80
CA HIS A 91 10.00 -15.66 17.72
C HIS A 91 8.82 -15.80 18.69
N ALA A 92 7.97 -16.82 18.49
CA ALA A 92 6.88 -17.12 19.41
C ALA A 92 7.46 -17.76 20.67
N ARG A 93 7.62 -16.95 21.74
CA ARG A 93 7.91 -17.50 23.07
C ARG A 93 6.67 -18.22 23.58
N TYR A 94 6.85 -19.43 24.10
CA TYR A 94 5.80 -20.24 24.72
C TYR A 94 4.94 -19.44 25.72
N ASP A 95 5.59 -18.55 26.49
CA ASP A 95 4.94 -17.68 27.47
C ASP A 95 3.91 -16.71 26.87
N GLN A 96 4.05 -16.27 25.61
CA GLN A 96 3.15 -15.29 24.99
C GLN A 96 1.84 -15.90 24.45
N PHE A 97 1.87 -17.17 24.04
CA PHE A 97 0.72 -17.80 23.38
C PHE A 97 0.09 -18.93 24.21
N VAL A 98 0.89 -19.69 24.96
CA VAL A 98 0.42 -20.89 25.65
C VAL A 98 0.14 -20.64 27.13
N LYS A 99 0.89 -19.72 27.77
CA LYS A 99 0.76 -19.46 29.21
C LYS A 99 -0.26 -18.36 29.52
N THR A 100 -0.33 -17.32 28.70
CA THR A 100 -1.34 -16.25 28.78
C THR A 100 -2.66 -16.68 28.13
N LYS A 101 -3.22 -17.82 28.54
CA LYS A 101 -4.58 -18.23 28.17
C LYS A 101 -5.53 -17.11 28.60
N VAL A 102 -5.85 -16.20 27.68
CA VAL A 102 -6.67 -15.00 27.95
C VAL A 102 -8.04 -15.39 28.52
N ASN A 103 -8.51 -16.60 28.22
CA ASN A 103 -9.77 -17.16 28.70
C ASN A 103 -9.68 -17.96 30.01
N PHE A 104 -8.48 -18.17 30.58
CA PHE A 104 -8.25 -18.91 31.84
C PHE A 104 -7.32 -18.14 32.80
N ALA A 105 -7.37 -16.82 32.76
CA ALA A 105 -6.59 -15.99 33.68
C ALA A 105 -7.10 -16.17 35.12
N HIS A 106 -6.35 -16.91 35.94
CA HIS A 106 -6.60 -16.99 37.37
C HIS A 106 -5.98 -15.78 38.07
N PHE A 107 -6.83 -14.93 38.63
CA PHE A 107 -6.38 -13.74 39.36
C PHE A 107 -5.86 -14.06 40.77
N ASN A 108 -6.10 -15.26 41.30
CA ASN A 108 -5.56 -15.71 42.58
C ASN A 108 -4.11 -16.22 42.43
N HIS A 109 -3.17 -15.28 42.30
CA HIS A 109 -1.74 -15.55 42.16
C HIS A 109 -0.93 -14.61 43.06
N ARG A 110 0.31 -14.96 43.39
CA ARG A 110 1.17 -14.19 44.33
C ARG A 110 1.36 -12.72 43.94
N GLY A 111 1.27 -12.38 42.65
CA GLY A 111 1.32 -11.00 42.14
C GLY A 111 0.08 -10.15 42.47
N SER A 112 -1.05 -10.78 42.79
CA SER A 112 -2.30 -10.09 43.15
C SER A 112 -2.23 -9.40 44.51
N VAL A 113 -1.37 -9.86 45.43
CA VAL A 113 -1.24 -9.27 46.77
C VAL A 113 -0.21 -8.13 46.77
N GLY A 114 0.86 -8.26 45.96
CA GLY A 114 1.94 -7.27 45.88
C GLY A 114 1.57 -5.96 45.17
N ARG A 115 0.65 -5.98 44.18
CA ARG A 115 0.23 -4.75 43.48
C ARG A 115 -0.70 -3.87 44.31
N THR A 116 -1.54 -4.46 45.16
CA THR A 116 -2.49 -3.74 46.01
C THR A 116 -1.80 -3.08 47.20
N LEU A 117 -0.76 -3.72 47.77
CA LEU A 117 -0.01 -3.16 48.89
C LEU A 117 0.70 -1.84 48.52
N ASN A 118 1.21 -1.73 47.29
CA ASN A 118 1.90 -0.53 46.81
C ASN A 118 0.97 0.61 46.39
N HIS A 119 -0.33 0.35 46.21
CA HIS A 119 -1.32 1.40 45.92
C HIS A 119 -1.98 1.95 47.20
N VAL A 120 -1.90 1.23 48.32
CA VAL A 120 -2.50 1.65 49.61
C VAL A 120 -1.49 2.40 50.50
N SER A 121 -0.18 2.16 50.37
CA SER A 121 0.84 2.80 51.21
C SER A 121 1.40 4.14 50.68
N GLY A 122 0.73 4.77 49.72
CA GLY A 122 1.24 5.97 49.03
C GLY A 122 0.58 7.31 49.39
N ASP A 123 -0.64 7.32 49.93
CA ASP A 123 -1.41 8.55 50.14
C ASP A 123 -2.05 8.58 51.53
N ALA A 124 -1.26 9.04 52.52
CA ALA A 124 -1.77 9.72 53.71
C ALA A 124 -0.62 10.49 54.38
N LYS A 125 -0.45 11.76 54.00
CA LYS A 125 0.27 12.75 54.80
C LYS A 125 -0.71 13.40 55.79
N GLY A 126 -0.24 13.62 57.02
CA GLY A 126 -0.88 14.41 58.08
C GLY A 126 -0.88 13.59 59.37
N SER A 127 -0.30 14.01 60.49
CA SER A 127 0.14 15.31 60.97
C SER A 127 0.99 15.05 62.23
N ASP A 128 1.94 15.94 62.52
CA ASP A 128 2.39 16.34 63.86
C ASP A 128 2.66 15.27 64.93
N GLU A 129 3.89 15.14 65.41
CA GLU A 129 4.38 15.89 66.58
C GLU A 129 5.73 15.36 67.12
N LYS A 130 6.67 16.30 67.26
CA LYS A 130 7.63 16.50 68.35
C LYS A 130 8.56 15.38 68.89
N LYS A 131 9.82 15.83 68.87
CA LYS A 131 10.84 15.87 69.95
C LYS A 131 11.82 14.71 70.08
N LYS A 132 13.08 15.11 69.83
CA LYS A 132 14.33 14.68 70.47
C LYS A 132 14.15 14.09 71.87
N ALA A 133 14.78 12.95 72.11
CA ALA A 133 15.78 12.75 73.15
C ALA A 133 16.77 11.69 72.65
#